data_AF-A0A8H6AXE8-F1
#
_entry.id   AF-A0A8H6AXE8-F1
#
_cell.length_a   1.000
_cell.length_b   1.000
_cell.length_c   1.000
_cell.angle_alpha   90.00
_cell.angle_beta   90.00
_cell.angle_gamma   90.00
#
_symmetry.space_group_name_H-M   'P 1'
#
loop_
_entity.id
_entity.type
_entity.pdbx_description
1 polymer ?
#
loop_
_entity_poly.entity_id
_entity_poly.type
_entity_poly.pdbx_seq_one_letter_code
_entity_poly.pdbx_strand_id
1 'polypeptide(L)'
;MKRGSLKRRRHEIDQTVSSNEEEQLTDVGYTGSQPQKGVASYALSANRQRPLAGALNAAIFNTWRRFRGQVLYVAPPFIIAYTAMEWAIERNEYLNSKPGRLEFGGEE
;
A
#
# COMPACT_ATOMS: atom_id res chain seq x y z
N MET A 1 36.11 22.54 -3.56
CA MET A 1 35.25 22.75 -2.37
C MET A 1 33.97 23.51 -2.79
N LYS A 2 32.90 22.84 -3.26
CA LYS A 2 31.62 23.47 -3.69
C LYS A 2 30.46 23.05 -2.79
N ARG A 3 30.52 23.35 -1.50
CA ARG A 3 29.47 22.95 -0.52
C ARG A 3 28.60 24.10 0.01
N GLY A 4 28.77 25.34 -0.48
CA GLY A 4 28.06 26.52 0.03
C GLY A 4 26.83 26.99 -0.77
N SER A 5 26.68 26.62 -2.04
CA SER A 5 25.60 27.12 -2.93
C SER A 5 24.33 26.27 -2.92
N LEU A 6 24.43 25.01 -2.49
CA LEU A 6 23.31 24.07 -2.51
C LEU A 6 22.35 24.28 -1.32
N LYS A 7 22.84 24.85 -0.21
CA LYS A 7 22.04 25.04 1.01
C LYS A 7 21.00 26.13 0.87
N ARG A 8 21.30 27.21 0.13
CA ARG A 8 20.34 28.29 -0.16
C ARG A 8 19.26 27.87 -1.14
N ARG A 9 19.62 27.14 -2.21
CA ARG A 9 18.62 26.61 -3.15
C ARG A 9 17.69 25.57 -2.51
N ARG A 10 18.18 24.78 -1.55
CA ARG A 10 17.33 23.83 -0.82
C ARG A 10 16.24 24.53 -0.01
N HIS A 11 16.58 25.59 0.74
CA HIS A 11 15.59 26.33 1.52
C HIS A 11 14.52 27.02 0.66
N GLU A 12 14.88 27.53 -0.52
CA GLU A 12 13.94 28.17 -1.45
C GLU A 12 13.01 27.15 -2.15
N ILE A 13 13.55 25.97 -2.47
CA ILE A 13 12.76 24.85 -3.01
C ILE A 13 11.82 24.30 -1.92
N ASP A 14 12.27 24.16 -0.68
CA ASP A 14 11.43 23.71 0.44
C ASP A 14 10.30 24.71 0.73
N GLN A 15 10.55 26.02 0.59
CA GLN A 15 9.54 27.06 0.81
C GLN A 15 8.46 27.08 -0.27
N THR A 16 8.85 26.85 -1.53
CA THR A 16 7.92 26.83 -2.68
C THR A 16 7.14 25.52 -2.77
N VAL A 17 7.73 24.39 -2.38
CA VAL A 17 7.02 23.11 -2.27
C VAL A 17 6.01 23.16 -1.12
N SER A 18 6.41 23.68 0.05
CA SER A 18 5.52 23.82 1.20
C SER A 18 4.34 24.77 0.93
N SER A 19 4.53 25.85 0.14
CA SER A 19 3.43 26.77 -0.20
C SER A 19 2.42 26.16 -1.19
N ASN A 20 2.88 25.31 -2.11
CA ASN A 20 2.02 24.66 -3.10
C ASN A 20 1.19 23.51 -2.50
N GLU A 21 1.66 22.89 -1.42
CA GLU A 21 0.94 21.83 -0.70
C GLU A 21 -0.15 22.40 0.23
N GLU A 22 0.06 23.59 0.80
CA GLU A 22 -0.96 24.29 1.59
C GLU A 22 -2.06 24.94 0.73
N GLU A 23 -1.80 25.26 -0.54
CA GLU A 23 -2.82 25.77 -1.47
C GLU A 23 -3.91 24.72 -1.80
N GLN A 24 -3.59 23.43 -1.65
CA GLN A 24 -4.47 22.32 -2.01
C GLN A 24 -5.36 21.84 -0.84
N LEU A 25 -5.12 22.29 0.39
CA LEU A 25 -5.89 21.92 1.58
C LEU A 25 -6.59 23.15 2.13
N THR A 26 -7.77 23.40 1.59
CA THR A 26 -8.59 24.55 1.92
C THR A 26 -9.57 24.22 3.05
N ASP A 27 -9.91 25.24 3.85
CA ASP A 27 -10.69 25.18 5.10
C ASP A 27 -12.18 24.83 4.91
N VAL A 28 -12.93 24.60 5.99
CA VAL A 28 -14.37 24.30 5.98
C VAL A 28 -15.15 25.36 5.19
N GLY A 29 -15.50 25.03 3.94
CA GLY A 29 -16.30 25.88 3.04
C GLY A 29 -15.63 26.21 1.71
N TYR A 30 -14.32 26.12 1.61
CA TYR A 30 -13.58 26.20 0.35
C TYR A 30 -12.83 24.88 0.23
N THR A 31 -13.13 24.02 -0.75
CA THR A 31 -12.50 22.68 -0.85
C THR A 31 -11.60 22.54 -2.08
N GLY A 32 -11.34 23.66 -2.78
CA GLY A 32 -10.68 23.66 -4.09
C GLY A 32 -11.41 22.85 -5.17
N SER A 33 -12.56 22.24 -4.85
CA SER A 33 -13.31 21.36 -5.74
C SER A 33 -14.24 22.15 -6.66
N GLN A 34 -14.63 21.52 -7.77
CA GLN A 34 -15.57 22.10 -8.73
C GLN A 34 -16.90 22.46 -8.05
N PRO A 35 -17.54 23.59 -8.40
CA PRO A 35 -18.78 24.03 -7.77
C PRO A 35 -19.90 23.00 -7.99
N GLN A 36 -20.48 22.49 -6.91
CA GLN A 36 -21.56 21.52 -6.94
C GLN A 36 -22.91 22.23 -6.78
N LYS A 37 -23.80 22.11 -7.77
CA LYS A 37 -25.17 22.67 -7.74
C LYS A 37 -26.18 21.57 -8.04
N GLY A 38 -27.27 21.50 -7.25
CA GLY A 38 -28.38 20.57 -7.48
C GLY A 38 -28.25 19.19 -6.85
N VAL A 39 -27.25 18.96 -6.00
CA VAL A 39 -27.12 17.71 -5.22
C VAL A 39 -27.81 17.89 -3.86
N ALA A 40 -28.86 17.10 -3.60
CA ALA A 40 -29.53 17.06 -2.30
C ALA A 40 -29.10 15.81 -1.52
N SER A 41 -28.52 16.00 -0.34
CA SER A 41 -28.07 14.92 0.54
C SER A 41 -29.03 14.78 1.72
N TYR A 42 -29.52 13.56 1.95
CA TYR A 42 -30.40 13.24 3.07
C TYR A 42 -29.66 12.32 4.04
N ALA A 43 -29.77 12.60 5.34
CA ALA A 43 -29.19 11.78 6.39
C ALA A 43 -30.17 11.63 7.56
N LEU A 44 -30.12 10.47 8.23
CA LEU A 44 -30.87 10.21 9.46
C LEU A 44 -29.92 10.32 10.66
N SER A 45 -30.40 10.89 11.77
CA SER A 45 -29.62 10.97 13.03
C SER A 45 -29.13 9.57 13.46
N ALA A 46 -27.87 9.49 13.87
CA ALA A 46 -27.23 8.24 14.30
C ALA A 46 -27.97 7.56 15.46
N ASN A 47 -28.59 8.35 16.36
CA ASN A 47 -29.36 7.83 17.50
C ASN A 47 -30.65 7.12 17.09
N ARG A 48 -31.11 7.31 15.84
CA ARG A 48 -32.30 6.66 15.27
C ARG A 48 -31.95 5.50 14.35
N GLN A 49 -30.67 5.20 14.13
CA GLN A 49 -30.21 4.08 13.32
C GLN A 49 -29.83 2.90 14.21
N ARG A 50 -29.96 1.67 13.69
CA ARG A 50 -29.43 0.46 14.35
C ARG A 50 -28.02 0.21 13.80
N PRO A 51 -26.94 0.53 14.54
CA PRO A 51 -25.59 0.60 13.99
C PRO A 51 -25.04 -0.72 13.45
N LEU A 52 -25.57 -1.86 13.92
CA LEU A 52 -25.15 -3.21 13.52
C LEU A 52 -26.24 -4.01 12.81
N ALA A 53 -27.40 -3.41 12.51
CA ALA A 53 -28.45 -4.13 11.82
C ALA A 53 -27.98 -4.56 10.42
N GLY A 54 -28.02 -5.87 10.16
CA GLY A 54 -27.59 -6.44 8.88
C GLY A 54 -26.08 -6.44 8.66
N ALA A 55 -25.26 -6.01 9.63
CA ALA A 55 -23.81 -5.94 9.50
C ALA A 55 -23.19 -7.30 9.19
N LEU A 56 -23.67 -8.40 9.76
CA LEU A 56 -23.13 -9.75 9.50
C LEU A 56 -23.37 -10.19 8.05
N ASN A 57 -24.62 -10.16 7.59
CA ASN A 57 -24.95 -10.52 6.21
C ASN A 57 -24.28 -9.57 5.20
N ALA A 58 -24.34 -8.26 5.44
CA ALA A 58 -23.74 -7.28 4.56
C ALA A 58 -22.21 -7.37 4.54
N ALA A 59 -21.55 -7.55 5.68
CA ALA A 59 -20.10 -7.60 5.77
C ALA A 59 -19.53 -8.86 5.12
N ILE A 60 -20.13 -10.04 5.31
CA ILE A 60 -19.60 -11.28 4.73
C ILE A 60 -19.63 -11.21 3.20
N PHE A 61 -20.79 -10.91 2.61
CA PHE A 61 -20.91 -10.88 1.15
C PHE A 61 -20.16 -9.70 0.51
N ASN A 62 -20.14 -8.53 1.16
CA ASN A 62 -19.39 -7.38 0.65
C ASN A 62 -17.87 -7.59 0.75
N THR A 63 -17.38 -8.21 1.82
CA THR A 63 -15.96 -8.53 1.99
C THR A 63 -15.52 -9.57 0.98
N TRP A 64 -16.28 -10.66 0.77
CA TRP A 64 -15.96 -11.66 -0.24
C TRP A 64 -15.89 -11.06 -1.66
N ARG A 65 -16.87 -10.23 -2.02
CA ARG A 65 -16.89 -9.54 -3.31
C ARG A 65 -15.68 -8.62 -3.52
N ARG A 66 -15.19 -7.97 -2.46
CA ARG A 66 -13.97 -7.11 -2.51
C ARG A 66 -12.70 -7.95 -2.56
N PHE A 67 -12.63 -9.02 -1.77
CA PHE A 67 -11.49 -9.94 -1.70
C PHE A 67 -11.22 -10.62 -3.04
N ARG A 68 -12.24 -11.15 -3.72
CA ARG A 68 -12.07 -11.84 -5.02
C ARG A 68 -11.46 -10.97 -6.12
N GLY A 69 -11.66 -9.65 -6.05
CA GLY A 69 -11.09 -8.72 -7.05
C GLY A 69 -9.61 -8.43 -6.82
N GLN A 70 -9.11 -8.65 -5.61
CA GLN A 70 -7.73 -8.35 -5.22
C GLN A 70 -6.87 -9.61 -5.06
N VAL A 71 -7.49 -10.74 -4.70
CA VAL A 71 -6.76 -12.00 -4.45
C VAL A 71 -5.93 -12.45 -5.66
N LEU A 72 -6.38 -12.19 -6.89
CA LEU A 72 -5.62 -12.55 -8.10
C LEU A 72 -4.39 -11.68 -8.34
N TYR A 73 -4.31 -10.48 -7.75
CA TYR A 73 -3.11 -9.65 -7.82
C TYR A 73 -2.14 -9.94 -6.68
N VAL A 74 -2.68 -10.33 -5.53
CA VAL A 74 -1.92 -10.53 -4.30
C VAL A 74 -1.39 -11.97 -4.20
N ALA A 75 -2.17 -12.97 -4.59
CA ALA A 75 -1.79 -14.37 -4.45
C ALA A 75 -0.59 -14.80 -5.34
N PRO A 76 -0.49 -14.41 -6.62
CA PRO A 76 0.62 -14.84 -7.46
C PRO A 76 2.01 -14.47 -6.91
N PRO A 77 2.29 -13.21 -6.50
CA PRO A 77 3.61 -12.88 -5.96
C PRO A 77 3.91 -13.61 -4.65
N PHE A 78 2.91 -13.85 -3.79
CA PHE A 78 3.13 -14.59 -2.55
C PHE A 78 3.44 -16.08 -2.78
N ILE A 79 2.78 -16.71 -3.74
CA ILE A 79 3.05 -18.12 -4.10
C ILE A 79 4.47 -18.24 -4.68
N ILE A 80 4.86 -17.32 -5.56
CA ILE A 80 6.21 -17.29 -6.14
C ILE A 80 7.27 -17.09 -5.04
N ALA A 81 7.05 -16.14 -4.14
CA ALA A 81 7.99 -15.88 -3.04
C ALA A 81 8.14 -17.10 -2.11
N TYR A 82 7.04 -17.76 -1.78
CA TYR A 82 7.05 -18.94 -0.91
C TYR A 82 7.81 -20.11 -1.55
N THR A 83 7.48 -20.42 -2.80
CA THR A 83 8.15 -21.52 -3.54
C THR A 83 9.64 -21.23 -3.78
N ALA A 84 10.01 -19.98 -4.09
CA ALA A 84 11.41 -19.58 -4.23
C ALA A 84 12.17 -19.69 -2.91
N MET A 85 11.53 -19.38 -1.78
CA MET A 85 12.13 -19.50 -0.46
C MET A 85 12.36 -20.96 -0.07
N GLU A 86 11.37 -21.84 -0.28
CA GLU A 86 11.53 -23.28 -0.06
C GLU A 86 12.67 -23.85 -0.90
N TRP A 87 12.71 -23.52 -2.19
CA TRP A 87 13.82 -23.92 -3.07
C TRP A 87 15.18 -23.42 -2.57
N ALA A 88 15.25 -22.16 -2.12
CA ALA A 88 16.49 -21.58 -1.62
C ALA A 88 16.99 -22.27 -0.34
N ILE A 89 16.08 -22.63 0.57
CA ILE A 89 16.41 -23.34 1.82
C ILE A 89 16.92 -24.74 1.50
N GLU A 90 16.17 -25.51 0.71
CA GLU A 90 16.54 -26.88 0.33
C GLU A 90 17.89 -26.89 -0.42
N ARG A 91 18.09 -25.94 -1.33
CA ARG A 91 19.36 -25.80 -2.05
C ARG A 91 20.53 -25.44 -1.13
N ASN A 92 20.31 -24.57 -0.14
CA ASN A 92 21.34 -24.20 0.83
C ASN A 92 21.73 -25.39 1.73
N GLU A 93 20.74 -26.14 2.22
CA GLU A 93 20.97 -27.34 3.02
C GLU A 93 21.67 -28.43 2.20
N TYR A 94 21.27 -28.62 0.94
CA TYR A 94 21.91 -29.57 0.04
C TYR A 94 23.38 -29.27 -0.17
N LEU A 95 23.74 -28.01 -0.45
CA LEU A 95 25.15 -27.60 -0.65
C LEU A 95 26.03 -27.82 0.59
N ASN A 96 25.46 -27.64 1.79
CA ASN A 96 26.16 -27.87 3.06
C ASN A 96 26.15 -29.33 3.50
N SER A 97 25.43 -30.21 2.80
CA SER A 97 25.36 -31.63 3.09
C SER A 97 26.57 -32.40 2.56
N LYS A 98 26.81 -33.60 3.10
CA LYS A 98 27.88 -34.50 2.64
C LYS A 98 27.80 -34.83 1.14
N PRO A 99 26.65 -35.20 0.56
CA PRO A 99 26.56 -35.46 -0.88
C PRO A 99 26.77 -34.19 -1.73
N GLY A 100 26.21 -33.04 -1.33
CA GLY A 100 26.40 -31.79 -2.08
C GLY A 100 27.84 -31.29 -2.11
N ARG A 101 28.61 -31.51 -1.03
CA ARG A 101 30.05 -31.22 -1.00
C ARG A 101 30.89 -32.20 -1.83
N LEU A 102 30.40 -33.40 -2.09
CA LEU A 102 31.05 -34.39 -2.96
C LEU A 102 30.82 -34.08 -4.45
N GLU A 103 29.65 -33.56 -4.81
CA GLU A 103 29.33 -33.16 -6.19
C GLU A 103 29.93 -31.80 -6.58
N PHE A 104 29.82 -30.79 -5.71
CA PHE A 104 30.25 -29.41 -6.02
C PHE A 104 31.63 -29.05 -5.45
N GLY A 105 32.25 -29.91 -4.64
CA GLY A 105 33.57 -29.66 -4.04
C GLY A 105 34.76 -30.06 -4.93
N GLY A 106 34.51 -30.59 -6.13
CA GLY A 106 35.55 -31.01 -7.08
C GLY A 106 35.59 -30.22 -8.39
N GLU A 107 34.82 -29.13 -8.51
CA GLU A 107 34.81 -28.23 -9.68
C GLU A 107 35.79 -27.03 -9.51
N GLU A 108 36.96 -27.26 -8.90
CA GLU A 108 38.15 -26.41 -9.04
C GLU A 108 39.22 -27.10 -9.88
#